data_AF-A0A7W0V478-F1
#
_entry.id   AF-A0A7W0V478-F1
#
_cell.length_a   1.000
_cell.length_b   1.000
_cell.length_c   1.000
_cell.angle_alpha   90.00
_cell.angle_beta   90.00
_cell.angle_gamma   90.00
#
_symmetry.space_group_name_H-M   'P 1'
#
loop_
_entity.id
_entity.type
_entity.pdbx_description
1 polymer ?
#
loop_
_entity_poly.entity_id
_entity_poly.type
_entity_poly.pdbx_seq_one_letter_code
_entity_poly.pdbx_strand_id
1 'polypeptide(L)'
;MQSSDPPQPEPEQALPTFPASGHERLWTPWRMRYVAGNDRENGCIFCNRLAGHEDARSLILHRGERVFIIMNLFPYNTGHVMIVPNDHVASLEDADPDIANDMGTIRGPVLRALRRALAVEGFNLGLNVGAVAGAGVTDHLHEHVVPRWQGDANFMPILAGTTVMPELIPVTYAKLRAELARELGGDREIQSLVLTPDARNALVDAEGRLPRAIASNGEPLWRAALRDVHDRGVADAELIGWAGGIRADEAAGALLFRAALADAGALAAENRVIST
;
A
#
# COMPACT_ATOMS: atom_id res chain seq x y z
N MET A 1 31.70 61.45 -20.66
CA MET A 1 30.99 60.26 -21.17
C MET A 1 31.78 59.03 -20.77
N GLN A 2 31.44 58.42 -19.63
CA GLN A 2 31.82 57.04 -19.34
C GLN A 2 30.51 56.33 -19.08
N SER A 3 30.11 55.48 -20.02
CA SER A 3 28.92 54.65 -19.95
C SER A 3 29.15 53.60 -18.86
N SER A 4 28.33 53.64 -17.81
CA SER A 4 28.25 52.57 -16.82
C SER A 4 27.38 51.45 -17.40
N ASP A 5 28.00 50.39 -17.88
CA ASP A 5 27.29 49.18 -18.27
C ASP A 5 26.58 48.55 -17.05
N PRO A 6 25.38 47.98 -17.23
CA PRO A 6 24.66 47.32 -16.15
C PRO A 6 25.41 46.04 -15.70
N PRO A 7 25.28 45.66 -14.40
CA PRO A 7 25.94 44.49 -13.87
C PRO A 7 25.46 43.23 -14.59
N GLN A 8 26.40 42.43 -15.06
CA GLN A 8 26.14 41.15 -15.70
C GLN A 8 25.50 40.18 -14.70
N PRO A 9 24.52 39.36 -15.11
CA PRO A 9 23.94 38.35 -14.23
C PRO A 9 25.02 37.33 -13.82
N GLU A 10 25.04 36.98 -12.53
CA GLU A 10 25.94 35.93 -12.04
C GLU A 10 25.71 34.63 -12.81
N PRO A 11 26.79 33.87 -13.13
CA PRO A 11 26.64 32.62 -13.83
C PRO A 11 25.79 31.68 -12.98
N GLU A 12 24.69 31.20 -13.57
CA GLU A 12 23.81 30.18 -13.02
C GLU A 12 24.68 29.04 -12.47
N GLN A 13 24.62 28.83 -11.15
CA GLN A 13 25.42 27.79 -10.48
C GLN A 13 25.01 26.44 -11.07
N ALA A 14 25.82 25.95 -12.00
CA ALA A 14 25.63 24.64 -12.58
C ALA A 14 25.60 23.62 -11.44
N LEU A 15 24.49 22.88 -11.33
CA LEU A 15 24.37 21.75 -10.42
C LEU A 15 25.59 20.84 -10.61
N PRO A 16 26.19 20.31 -9.53
CA PRO A 16 27.40 19.50 -9.62
C PRO A 16 27.18 18.33 -10.58
N THR A 17 27.88 18.36 -11.71
CA THR A 17 27.85 17.28 -12.69
C THR A 17 28.75 16.17 -12.18
N PHE A 18 28.13 15.10 -11.72
CA PHE A 18 28.86 13.88 -11.40
C PHE A 18 29.37 13.25 -12.70
N PRO A 19 30.58 12.67 -12.72
CA PRO A 19 31.08 11.98 -13.90
C PRO A 19 30.07 10.90 -14.32
N ALA A 20 29.86 10.78 -15.63
CA ALA A 20 29.06 9.73 -16.24
C ALA A 20 29.78 8.38 -16.06
N SER A 21 29.71 7.83 -14.85
CA SER A 21 29.89 6.39 -14.65
C SER A 21 28.81 5.70 -15.47
N GLY A 22 29.15 4.73 -16.31
CA GLY A 22 28.22 3.90 -17.11
C GLY A 22 27.28 3.02 -16.29
N HIS A 23 26.90 3.47 -15.09
CA HIS A 23 25.97 2.86 -14.17
C HIS A 23 24.81 3.82 -13.96
N GLU A 24 23.62 3.36 -14.29
CA GLU A 24 22.36 4.00 -13.97
C GLU A 24 22.18 3.97 -12.44
N ARG A 25 21.91 5.13 -11.83
CA ARG A 25 21.82 5.26 -10.37
C ARG A 25 20.39 5.01 -9.93
N LEU A 26 20.14 3.88 -9.27
CA LEU A 26 18.87 3.62 -8.61
C LEU A 26 18.84 4.34 -7.25
N TRP A 27 18.07 5.42 -7.18
CA TRP A 27 17.85 6.15 -5.94
C TRP A 27 16.71 5.48 -5.14
N THR A 28 17.02 4.97 -3.94
CA THR A 28 16.03 4.41 -3.01
C THR A 28 15.97 5.25 -1.71
N PRO A 29 15.55 6.53 -1.77
CA PRO A 29 15.63 7.44 -0.62
C PRO A 29 14.84 6.97 0.63
N TRP A 30 13.84 6.10 0.48
CA TRP A 30 13.16 5.47 1.62
C TRP A 30 14.08 4.52 2.40
N ARG A 31 15.06 3.90 1.74
CA ARG A 31 16.04 2.97 2.34
C ARG A 31 16.91 3.68 3.39
N MET A 32 17.21 4.96 3.18
CA MET A 32 17.99 5.76 4.15
C MET A 32 17.26 6.03 5.47
N ARG A 33 15.92 6.06 5.48
CA ARG A 33 15.16 6.20 6.73
C ARG A 33 15.27 4.97 7.64
N TYR A 34 15.63 3.81 7.10
CA TYR A 34 15.61 2.54 7.85
C TYR A 34 16.99 1.87 7.99
N VAL A 35 17.92 2.08 7.03
CA VAL A 35 19.32 1.62 7.15
C VAL A 35 20.08 2.36 8.26
N ALA A 36 19.54 3.50 8.73
CA ALA A 36 20.02 4.20 9.91
C ALA A 36 19.72 3.48 11.24
N GLY A 37 19.41 2.18 11.25
CA GLY A 37 19.74 1.22 12.32
C GLY A 37 19.29 1.47 13.76
N ASN A 38 18.56 2.55 14.07
CA ASN A 38 18.37 3.03 15.44
C ASN A 38 16.99 2.79 16.05
N ASP A 39 16.03 2.28 15.29
CA ASP A 39 14.68 2.05 15.80
C ASP A 39 14.41 0.54 15.96
N ARG A 40 15.20 -0.14 16.80
CA ARG A 40 14.70 -1.37 17.42
C ARG A 40 13.66 -0.94 18.44
N GLU A 41 12.39 -1.01 18.06
CA GLU A 41 11.30 -0.79 19.00
C GLU A 41 11.41 -1.80 20.15
N ASN A 42 11.11 -1.36 21.38
CA ASN A 42 11.11 -2.25 22.53
C ASN A 42 9.95 -3.25 22.41
N GLY A 43 10.23 -4.53 22.66
CA GLY A 43 9.24 -5.60 22.61
C GLY A 43 9.00 -6.15 21.21
N CYS A 44 7.87 -6.83 21.03
CA CYS A 44 7.52 -7.49 19.77
C CYS A 44 6.79 -6.52 18.84
N ILE A 45 7.29 -6.38 17.61
CA ILE A 45 6.70 -5.55 16.56
C ILE A 45 5.22 -5.87 16.33
N PHE A 46 4.84 -7.14 16.28
CA PHE A 46 3.47 -7.54 16.02
C PHE A 46 2.54 -7.16 17.17
N CYS A 47 2.95 -7.39 18.41
CA CYS A 47 2.20 -6.92 19.58
C CYS A 47 2.05 -5.40 19.58
N ASN A 48 3.12 -4.67 19.29
CA ASN A 48 3.11 -3.21 19.24
C ASN A 48 2.17 -2.68 18.15
N ARG A 49 2.23 -3.26 16.94
CA ARG A 49 1.32 -2.88 15.84
C ARG A 49 -0.13 -3.23 16.16
N LEU A 50 -0.38 -4.41 16.72
CA LEU A 50 -1.72 -4.83 17.10
C LEU A 50 -2.30 -3.96 18.22
N ALA A 51 -1.50 -3.57 19.20
CA ALA A 51 -1.93 -2.66 20.27
C ALA A 51 -2.17 -1.22 19.77
N GLY A 52 -1.48 -0.82 18.70
CA GLY A 52 -1.68 0.46 18.04
C GLY A 52 -3.08 0.61 17.44
N HIS A 53 -3.42 1.87 17.11
CA HIS A 53 -4.72 2.20 16.52
C HIS A 53 -4.62 2.62 15.05
N GLU A 54 -3.44 3.05 14.57
CA GLU A 54 -3.25 3.55 13.20
C GLU A 54 -2.87 2.41 12.23
N ASP A 55 -3.86 1.69 11.71
CA ASP A 55 -3.66 0.50 10.89
C ASP A 55 -3.04 0.83 9.54
N ALA A 56 -3.40 1.96 8.92
CA ALA A 56 -2.78 2.39 7.67
C ALA A 56 -1.28 2.70 7.82
N ARG A 57 -0.85 3.23 8.97
CA ARG A 57 0.57 3.43 9.28
C ARG A 57 1.27 2.13 9.63
N SER A 58 0.56 1.24 10.32
CA SER A 58 1.08 -0.07 10.72
C SER A 58 1.03 -1.12 9.60
N LEU A 59 0.39 -0.79 8.48
CA LEU A 59 0.10 -1.68 7.35
C LEU A 59 -0.79 -2.89 7.70
N ILE A 60 -1.64 -2.76 8.72
CA ILE A 60 -2.62 -3.78 9.09
C ILE A 60 -3.80 -3.70 8.11
N LEU A 61 -4.05 -4.79 7.40
CA LEU A 61 -5.11 -4.91 6.40
C LEU A 61 -6.43 -5.39 7.00
N HIS A 62 -6.38 -6.18 8.06
CA HIS A 62 -7.54 -6.75 8.73
C HIS A 62 -7.20 -7.16 10.16
N ARG A 63 -8.19 -7.01 11.06
CA ARG A 63 -8.16 -7.49 12.45
C ARG A 63 -9.30 -8.47 12.64
N GLY A 64 -8.96 -9.74 12.84
CA GLY A 64 -9.91 -10.80 13.18
C GLY A 64 -9.88 -11.12 14.67
N GLU A 65 -10.67 -12.13 15.07
CA GLU A 65 -10.80 -12.52 16.47
C GLU A 65 -9.50 -13.08 17.05
N ARG A 66 -8.83 -13.99 16.34
CA ARG A 66 -7.56 -14.63 16.77
C ARG A 66 -6.36 -14.30 15.90
N VAL A 67 -6.58 -13.77 14.71
CA VAL A 67 -5.53 -13.48 13.74
C VAL A 67 -5.76 -12.11 13.12
N PHE A 68 -4.67 -11.46 12.75
CA PHE A 68 -4.69 -10.24 11.97
C PHE A 68 -3.79 -10.39 10.74
N ILE A 69 -4.01 -9.52 9.75
CA ILE A 69 -3.24 -9.54 8.50
C ILE A 69 -2.52 -8.22 8.39
N ILE A 70 -1.22 -8.29 8.10
CA ILE A 70 -0.32 -7.13 7.99
C ILE A 70 0.56 -7.27 6.75
N MET A 71 0.84 -6.18 6.04
CA MET A 71 1.83 -6.22 4.97
C MET A 71 3.24 -6.25 5.52
N ASN A 72 4.13 -6.99 4.84
CA ASN A 72 5.54 -6.91 5.14
C ASN A 72 6.11 -5.60 4.58
N LEU A 73 6.71 -4.78 5.45
CA LEU A 73 7.36 -3.52 5.07
C LEU A 73 8.60 -3.75 4.19
N PHE A 74 9.24 -4.93 4.31
CA PHE A 74 10.35 -5.38 3.49
C PHE A 74 9.92 -6.58 2.64
N PRO A 75 9.05 -6.37 1.64
CA PRO A 75 8.43 -7.45 0.89
C PRO A 75 9.44 -8.19 0.02
N TYR A 76 9.21 -9.50 -0.20
CA TYR A 76 9.92 -10.24 -1.24
C TYR A 76 9.37 -9.90 -2.63
N ASN A 77 8.06 -9.68 -2.72
CA ASN A 77 7.33 -9.25 -3.92
C ASN A 77 6.18 -8.33 -3.51
N THR A 78 5.68 -7.52 -4.46
CA THR A 78 4.52 -6.65 -4.23
C THR A 78 3.35 -7.44 -3.67
N GLY A 79 2.76 -6.95 -2.58
CA GLY A 79 1.64 -7.61 -1.90
C GLY A 79 2.05 -8.72 -0.94
N HIS A 80 3.32 -8.83 -0.56
CA HIS A 80 3.73 -9.72 0.54
C HIS A 80 2.99 -9.35 1.83
N VAL A 81 2.15 -10.25 2.31
CA VAL A 81 1.42 -10.13 3.59
C VAL A 81 1.82 -11.23 4.55
N MET A 82 1.51 -11.02 5.82
CA MET A 82 1.69 -11.98 6.89
C MET A 82 0.36 -12.18 7.61
N ILE A 83 0.00 -13.44 7.87
CA ILE A 83 -1.09 -13.82 8.78
C ILE A 83 -0.45 -14.08 10.14
N VAL A 84 -0.90 -13.34 11.15
CA VAL A 84 -0.25 -13.31 12.46
C VAL A 84 -1.29 -13.56 13.56
N PRO A 85 -1.04 -14.48 14.50
CA PRO A 85 -1.88 -14.62 15.68
C PRO A 85 -1.91 -13.33 16.50
N ASN A 86 -3.05 -13.04 17.11
CA ASN A 86 -3.20 -11.96 18.07
C ASN A 86 -2.35 -12.24 19.33
N ASP A 87 -2.29 -13.51 19.72
CA ASP A 87 -1.49 -13.96 20.86
C ASP A 87 0.00 -14.00 20.52
N HIS A 88 0.84 -13.64 21.50
CA HIS A 88 2.28 -13.75 21.40
C HIS A 88 2.71 -15.20 21.62
N VAL A 89 2.78 -15.97 20.55
CA VAL A 89 3.19 -17.38 20.54
C VAL A 89 4.26 -17.61 19.47
N ALA A 90 5.33 -18.34 19.80
CA ALA A 90 6.48 -18.49 18.91
C ALA A 90 6.32 -19.62 17.88
N SER A 91 5.54 -20.64 18.21
CA SER A 91 5.36 -21.86 17.40
C SER A 91 3.89 -22.30 17.39
N LEU A 92 3.52 -23.05 16.35
CA LEU A 92 2.26 -23.78 16.31
C LEU A 92 2.18 -24.89 17.36
N GLU A 93 3.33 -25.35 17.87
CA GLU A 93 3.40 -26.37 18.93
C GLU A 93 2.80 -25.88 20.25
N ASP A 94 2.92 -24.58 20.52
CA ASP A 94 2.46 -23.94 21.75
C ASP A 94 1.15 -23.14 21.56
N ALA A 95 0.69 -22.99 20.31
CA ALA A 95 -0.49 -22.23 19.98
C ALA A 95 -1.78 -23.01 20.32
N ASP A 96 -2.83 -22.27 20.71
CA ASP A 96 -4.17 -22.82 20.78
C ASP A 96 -4.57 -23.39 19.39
N PRO A 97 -5.09 -24.64 19.30
CA PRO A 97 -5.52 -25.23 18.03
C PRO A 97 -6.49 -24.35 17.23
N ASP A 98 -7.31 -23.53 17.89
CA ASP A 98 -8.23 -22.61 17.22
C ASP A 98 -7.48 -21.49 16.47
N ILE A 99 -6.31 -21.06 16.95
CA ILE A 99 -5.45 -20.11 16.23
C ILE A 99 -4.99 -20.72 14.90
N ALA A 100 -4.54 -21.98 14.92
CA ALA A 100 -4.09 -22.67 13.71
C ALA A 100 -5.24 -22.83 12.70
N ASN A 101 -6.46 -23.11 13.20
CA ASN A 101 -7.67 -23.20 12.37
C ASN A 101 -8.04 -21.85 11.75
N ASP A 102 -7.97 -20.75 12.49
CA ASP A 102 -8.26 -19.40 12.00
C ASP A 102 -7.21 -18.94 10.99
N MET A 103 -5.93 -19.21 11.24
CA MET A 103 -4.85 -19.00 10.26
C MET A 103 -5.13 -19.78 8.98
N GLY A 104 -5.57 -21.04 9.09
CA GLY A 104 -5.94 -21.85 7.94
C GLY A 104 -7.14 -21.30 7.16
N THR A 105 -8.17 -20.85 7.87
CA THR A 105 -9.43 -20.37 7.31
C THR A 105 -9.25 -19.06 6.56
N ILE A 106 -8.44 -18.13 7.11
CA ILE A 106 -8.26 -16.80 6.53
C ILE A 106 -7.43 -16.82 5.24
N ARG A 107 -6.63 -17.87 4.99
CA ARG A 107 -5.83 -18.02 3.75
C ARG A 107 -6.67 -17.84 2.48
N GLY A 108 -7.85 -18.47 2.42
CA GLY A 108 -8.73 -18.40 1.24
C GLY A 108 -9.09 -16.96 0.85
N PRO A 109 -9.70 -16.18 1.76
CA PRO A 109 -9.93 -14.75 1.59
C PRO A 109 -8.68 -13.96 1.18
N VAL A 110 -7.54 -14.14 1.86
CA VAL A 110 -6.28 -13.44 1.55
C VAL A 110 -5.84 -13.69 0.10
N LEU A 111 -5.81 -14.96 -0.33
CA LEU A 111 -5.37 -15.33 -1.66
C LEU A 111 -6.30 -14.78 -2.75
N ARG A 112 -7.62 -14.76 -2.52
CA ARG A 112 -8.58 -14.18 -3.47
C ARG A 112 -8.45 -12.66 -3.56
N ALA A 113 -8.28 -11.98 -2.42
CA ALA A 113 -8.06 -10.53 -2.37
C ALA A 113 -6.78 -10.15 -3.13
N LEU A 114 -5.65 -10.81 -2.85
CA LEU A 114 -4.38 -10.60 -3.55
C LEU A 114 -4.52 -10.83 -5.05
N ARG A 115 -5.11 -11.98 -5.43
CA ARG A 115 -5.31 -12.33 -6.84
C ARG A 115 -6.14 -11.29 -7.57
N ARG A 116 -7.20 -10.77 -6.95
CA ARG A 116 -8.04 -9.73 -7.57
C ARG A 116 -7.33 -8.40 -7.65
N ALA A 117 -6.70 -7.95 -6.55
CA ALA A 117 -6.05 -6.66 -6.47
C ALA A 117 -4.89 -6.52 -7.48
N LEU A 118 -4.07 -7.57 -7.61
CA LEU A 118 -2.76 -7.52 -8.28
C LEU A 118 -2.62 -8.49 -9.47
N ALA A 119 -3.70 -9.19 -9.85
CA ALA A 119 -3.66 -10.21 -10.92
C ALA A 119 -2.58 -11.28 -10.69
N VAL A 120 -2.50 -11.79 -9.46
CA VAL A 120 -1.47 -12.76 -9.04
C VAL A 120 -1.71 -14.14 -9.68
N GLU A 121 -0.66 -14.74 -10.23
CA GLU A 121 -0.71 -16.04 -10.91
C GLU A 121 -0.46 -17.22 -9.95
N GLY A 122 0.37 -17.03 -8.93
CA GLY A 122 0.71 -18.06 -7.94
C GLY A 122 1.09 -17.50 -6.58
N PHE A 123 1.27 -18.37 -5.59
CA PHE A 123 1.64 -17.95 -4.24
C PHE A 123 2.65 -18.92 -3.62
N ASN A 124 3.56 -18.37 -2.81
CA ASN A 124 4.27 -19.16 -1.80
C ASN A 124 3.68 -18.82 -0.43
N LEU A 125 3.33 -19.86 0.33
CA LEU A 125 2.90 -19.74 1.72
C LEU A 125 3.92 -20.48 2.58
N GLY A 126 4.32 -19.89 3.70
CA GLY A 126 5.35 -20.50 4.53
C GLY A 126 5.48 -19.90 5.93
N LEU A 127 5.97 -20.73 6.83
CA LEU A 127 6.26 -20.41 8.22
C LEU A 127 7.74 -20.71 8.49
N ASN A 128 8.43 -19.77 9.12
CA ASN A 128 9.76 -20.01 9.67
C ASN A 128 9.61 -20.13 11.18
N VAL A 129 9.87 -21.30 11.76
CA VAL A 129 9.76 -21.55 13.20
C VAL A 129 11.16 -21.67 13.81
N GLY A 130 11.48 -20.75 14.72
CA GLY A 130 12.79 -20.64 15.35
C GLY A 130 13.84 -19.90 14.51
N ALA A 131 14.88 -19.41 15.18
CA ALA A 131 15.93 -18.58 14.56
C ALA A 131 16.66 -19.29 13.41
N VAL A 132 16.93 -20.59 13.56
CA VAL A 132 17.66 -21.39 12.55
C VAL A 132 16.85 -21.56 11.25
N ALA A 133 15.52 -21.52 11.33
CA ALA A 133 14.66 -21.53 10.15
C ALA A 133 14.60 -20.18 9.42
N GLY A 134 15.29 -19.15 9.92
CA GLY A 134 15.30 -17.81 9.33
C GLY A 134 14.09 -16.95 9.72
N ALA A 135 13.47 -17.21 10.88
CA ALA A 135 12.44 -16.33 11.42
C ALA A 135 13.02 -14.95 11.75
N GLY A 136 12.51 -13.90 11.12
CA GLY A 136 12.95 -12.51 11.39
C GLY A 136 12.44 -11.97 12.73
N VAL A 137 11.33 -12.52 13.22
CA VAL A 137 10.75 -12.31 14.56
C VAL A 137 10.56 -13.69 15.16
N THR A 138 11.44 -14.08 16.06
CA THR A 138 11.57 -15.49 16.48
C THR A 138 10.57 -15.92 17.55
N ASP A 139 10.00 -14.96 18.27
CA ASP A 139 9.13 -15.14 19.43
C ASP A 139 7.64 -15.02 19.10
N HIS A 140 7.30 -14.61 17.87
CA HIS A 140 5.92 -14.43 17.44
C HIS A 140 5.71 -14.99 16.03
N LEU A 141 4.93 -16.06 15.96
CA LEU A 141 4.55 -16.80 14.77
C LEU A 141 3.91 -15.89 13.71
N HIS A 142 4.29 -16.06 12.45
CA HIS A 142 3.70 -15.34 11.33
C HIS A 142 3.84 -16.13 10.03
N GLU A 143 2.73 -16.39 9.34
CA GLU A 143 2.73 -17.07 8.05
C GLU A 143 2.89 -16.06 6.93
N HIS A 144 3.95 -16.20 6.15
CA HIS A 144 4.17 -15.41 4.96
C HIS A 144 3.26 -15.87 3.82
N VAL A 145 2.64 -14.91 3.13
CA VAL A 145 1.93 -15.12 1.87
C VAL A 145 2.57 -14.21 0.83
N VAL A 146 3.29 -14.82 -0.12
CA VAL A 146 4.11 -14.11 -1.11
C VAL A 146 3.50 -14.31 -2.50
N PRO A 147 2.96 -13.25 -3.13
CA PRO A 147 2.49 -13.27 -4.51
C PRO A 147 3.61 -13.58 -5.51
N ARG A 148 3.31 -14.39 -6.52
CA ARG A 148 4.24 -14.80 -7.57
C ARG A 148 3.64 -14.59 -8.97
N TRP A 149 4.51 -14.25 -9.92
CA TRP A 149 4.19 -14.14 -11.34
C TRP A 149 5.22 -14.88 -12.18
N GLN A 150 4.82 -15.30 -13.38
CA GLN A 150 5.79 -15.80 -14.34
C GLN A 150 6.85 -14.75 -14.65
N GLY A 151 8.11 -15.05 -14.36
CA GLY A 151 9.24 -14.15 -14.63
C GLY A 151 9.48 -13.06 -13.59
N ASP A 152 8.88 -13.14 -12.40
CA ASP A 152 9.12 -12.18 -11.31
C ASP A 152 10.56 -12.20 -10.77
N ALA A 153 11.20 -13.38 -10.79
CA ALA A 153 12.61 -13.55 -10.51
C ALA A 153 13.44 -13.17 -11.75
N ASN A 154 14.23 -12.10 -11.61
CA ASN A 154 15.18 -11.66 -12.64
C ASN A 154 16.60 -11.61 -12.08
N PHE A 155 17.57 -11.15 -12.88
CA PHE A 155 18.98 -11.13 -12.50
C PHE A 155 19.33 -10.03 -11.48
N MET A 156 18.47 -9.03 -11.27
CA MET A 156 18.80 -7.84 -10.45
C MET A 156 19.09 -8.18 -8.98
N PRO A 157 18.32 -9.04 -8.29
CA PRO A 157 18.64 -9.41 -6.91
C PRO A 157 19.98 -10.15 -6.78
N ILE A 158 20.32 -10.98 -7.76
CA ILE A 158 21.51 -11.83 -7.73
C ILE A 158 22.77 -11.03 -8.09
N LEU A 159 22.73 -10.25 -9.17
CA LEU A 159 23.90 -9.53 -9.68
C LEU A 159 24.11 -8.17 -9.01
N ALA A 160 23.04 -7.54 -8.56
CA ALA A 160 23.07 -6.17 -8.04
C ALA A 160 22.53 -6.05 -6.59
N GLY A 161 22.15 -7.15 -5.94
CA GLY A 161 21.60 -7.11 -4.57
C GLY A 161 20.34 -6.25 -4.45
N THR A 162 19.59 -6.08 -5.55
CA THR A 162 18.54 -5.08 -5.69
C THR A 162 17.26 -5.72 -6.21
N THR A 163 16.18 -5.60 -5.45
CA THR A 163 14.83 -6.00 -5.86
C THR A 163 14.07 -4.78 -6.38
N VAL A 164 13.47 -4.92 -7.56
CA VAL A 164 12.64 -3.89 -8.17
C VAL A 164 11.18 -4.12 -7.79
N MET A 165 10.55 -3.11 -7.20
CA MET A 165 9.15 -3.15 -6.77
C MET A 165 8.31 -2.27 -7.70
N PRO A 166 7.38 -2.83 -8.48
CA PRO A 166 6.62 -2.07 -9.49
C PRO A 166 5.53 -1.15 -8.90
N GLU A 167 5.20 -1.29 -7.62
CA GLU A 167 4.14 -0.53 -6.97
C GLU A 167 4.56 -0.10 -5.57
N LEU A 168 4.13 1.10 -5.16
CA LEU A 168 4.42 1.65 -3.84
C LEU A 168 3.54 1.00 -2.76
N ILE A 169 4.09 0.82 -1.56
CA ILE A 169 3.40 0.22 -0.40
C ILE A 169 2.03 0.86 -0.12
N PRO A 170 1.85 2.20 -0.08
CA PRO A 170 0.54 2.80 0.19
C PRO A 170 -0.52 2.44 -0.84
N VAL A 171 -0.13 2.33 -2.12
CA VAL A 171 -1.02 1.96 -3.22
C VAL A 171 -1.42 0.50 -3.10
N THR A 172 -0.45 -0.38 -2.89
CA THR A 172 -0.70 -1.81 -2.66
C THR A 172 -1.58 -2.01 -1.42
N TYR A 173 -1.29 -1.31 -0.33
CA TYR A 173 -2.09 -1.33 0.90
C TYR A 173 -3.55 -0.97 0.62
N ALA A 174 -3.80 0.11 -0.11
CA ALA A 174 -5.16 0.53 -0.44
C ALA A 174 -5.92 -0.51 -1.27
N LYS A 175 -5.28 -1.08 -2.29
CA LYS A 175 -5.86 -2.14 -3.11
C LYS A 175 -6.19 -3.37 -2.28
N LEU A 176 -5.26 -3.82 -1.43
CA LEU A 176 -5.45 -5.01 -0.61
C LEU A 176 -6.46 -4.80 0.51
N ARG A 177 -6.47 -3.63 1.16
CA ARG A 177 -7.44 -3.30 2.21
C ARG A 177 -8.86 -3.32 1.65
N ALA A 178 -9.08 -2.71 0.48
CA ALA A 178 -10.37 -2.73 -0.19
C ALA A 178 -10.83 -4.17 -0.51
N GLU A 179 -9.97 -4.96 -1.16
CA GLU A 179 -10.34 -6.32 -1.59
C GLU A 179 -10.51 -7.29 -0.43
N LEU A 180 -9.72 -7.15 0.63
CA LEU A 180 -9.85 -8.00 1.80
C LEU A 180 -11.13 -7.67 2.57
N ALA A 181 -11.49 -6.40 2.71
CA ALA A 181 -12.77 -5.99 3.27
C ALA A 181 -13.95 -6.57 2.46
N ARG A 182 -13.86 -6.56 1.12
CA ARG A 182 -14.83 -7.22 0.24
C ARG A 182 -14.91 -8.74 0.45
N GLU A 183 -13.77 -9.42 0.54
CA GLU A 183 -13.75 -10.88 0.70
C GLU A 183 -14.33 -11.34 2.05
N LEU A 184 -14.25 -10.50 3.07
CA LEU A 184 -14.73 -10.81 4.43
C LEU A 184 -16.13 -10.28 4.71
N GLY A 185 -16.49 -9.11 4.16
CA GLY A 185 -17.80 -8.46 4.36
C GLY A 185 -18.79 -8.66 3.21
N GLY A 186 -18.33 -9.06 2.02
CA GLY A 186 -19.16 -9.32 0.84
C GLY A 186 -19.56 -8.09 0.02
N ASP A 187 -19.24 -6.88 0.49
CA ASP A 187 -19.58 -5.64 -0.21
C ASP A 187 -18.70 -5.42 -1.45
N ARG A 188 -19.31 -4.98 -2.55
CA ARG A 188 -18.66 -4.64 -3.81
C ARG A 188 -18.65 -3.14 -4.07
N GLU A 189 -19.18 -2.34 -3.15
CA GLU A 189 -19.11 -0.90 -3.18
C GLU A 189 -17.79 -0.41 -2.54
N ILE A 190 -17.23 0.66 -3.10
CA ILE A 190 -16.08 1.38 -2.52
C ILE A 190 -16.23 2.87 -2.74
N GLN A 191 -15.84 3.66 -1.73
CA GLN A 191 -15.77 5.11 -1.84
C GLN A 191 -14.42 5.56 -2.43
N SER A 192 -14.41 6.71 -3.10
CA SER A 192 -13.20 7.35 -3.60
C SER A 192 -13.07 8.75 -3.00
N LEU A 193 -11.93 9.05 -2.41
CA LEU A 193 -11.55 10.43 -2.08
C LEU A 193 -10.61 10.92 -3.17
N VAL A 194 -11.07 11.81 -4.03
CA VAL A 194 -10.27 12.36 -5.13
C VAL A 194 -9.84 13.76 -4.77
N LEU A 195 -8.55 13.95 -4.53
CA LEU A 195 -7.97 15.25 -4.22
C LEU A 195 -7.50 15.97 -5.49
N THR A 196 -7.61 17.30 -5.49
CA THR A 196 -6.95 18.16 -6.48
C THR A 196 -5.42 18.06 -6.37
N PRO A 197 -4.64 18.47 -7.40
CA PRO A 197 -3.18 18.36 -7.39
C PRO A 197 -2.50 19.01 -6.17
N ASP A 198 -3.08 20.10 -5.65
CA ASP A 198 -2.59 20.84 -4.48
C ASP A 198 -3.05 20.25 -3.14
N ALA A 199 -3.84 19.18 -3.17
CA ALA A 199 -4.44 18.50 -2.03
C ALA A 199 -5.30 19.41 -1.12
N ARG A 200 -5.80 20.55 -1.64
CA ARG A 200 -6.64 21.49 -0.87
C ARG A 200 -8.13 21.32 -1.10
N ASN A 201 -8.51 20.59 -2.14
CA ASN A 201 -9.89 20.38 -2.47
C ASN A 201 -10.15 18.91 -2.82
N ALA A 202 -11.40 18.49 -2.65
CA ALA A 202 -11.86 17.15 -2.94
C ALA A 202 -13.07 17.17 -3.88
N LEU A 203 -13.16 16.15 -4.74
CA LEU A 203 -14.33 15.89 -5.57
C LEU A 203 -15.46 15.32 -4.73
N VAL A 204 -16.66 15.86 -4.91
CA VAL A 204 -17.91 15.38 -4.31
C VAL A 204 -19.06 15.42 -5.31
N ASP A 205 -20.12 14.67 -5.04
CA ASP A 205 -21.39 14.79 -5.77
C ASP A 205 -22.15 16.08 -5.43
N ALA A 206 -23.31 16.28 -6.05
CA ALA A 206 -24.16 17.45 -5.85
C ALA A 206 -24.61 17.64 -4.39
N GLU A 207 -24.70 16.55 -3.62
CA GLU A 207 -25.08 16.52 -2.21
C GLU A 207 -23.87 16.60 -1.25
N GLY A 208 -22.65 16.71 -1.77
CA GLY A 208 -21.42 16.81 -0.97
C GLY A 208 -20.90 15.47 -0.46
N ARG A 209 -21.32 14.34 -1.04
CA ARG A 209 -20.85 13.00 -0.68
C ARG A 209 -19.66 12.59 -1.55
N LEU A 210 -18.81 11.74 -0.98
CA LEU A 210 -17.70 11.15 -1.74
C LEU A 210 -18.25 10.24 -2.86
N PRO A 211 -17.62 10.26 -4.05
CA PRO A 211 -17.89 9.31 -5.13
C PRO A 211 -17.88 7.85 -4.65
N ARG A 212 -18.74 7.04 -5.27
CA ARG A 212 -18.88 5.61 -4.98
C ARG A 212 -18.91 4.81 -6.26
N ALA A 213 -18.22 3.69 -6.25
CA ALA A 213 -18.21 2.75 -7.36
C ALA A 213 -18.63 1.36 -6.89
N ILE A 214 -19.41 0.68 -7.72
CA ILE A 214 -19.74 -0.73 -7.54
C ILE A 214 -18.92 -1.54 -8.55
N ALA A 215 -18.16 -2.51 -8.04
CA ALA A 215 -17.40 -3.41 -8.89
C ALA A 215 -18.29 -4.46 -9.55
N SER A 216 -18.09 -4.64 -10.86
CA SER A 216 -18.68 -5.74 -11.61
C SER A 216 -18.09 -7.10 -11.17
N ASN A 217 -18.67 -8.20 -11.67
CA ASN A 217 -18.17 -9.53 -11.28
C ASN A 217 -16.73 -9.74 -11.77
N GLY A 218 -15.84 -10.18 -10.87
CA GLY A 218 -14.42 -10.36 -11.18
C GLY A 218 -13.58 -9.07 -11.19
N GLU A 219 -14.19 -7.91 -11.38
CA GLU A 219 -13.50 -6.63 -11.40
C GLU A 219 -12.94 -6.25 -10.01
N PRO A 220 -11.70 -5.74 -9.94
CA PRO A 220 -11.16 -5.17 -8.70
C PRO A 220 -11.80 -3.82 -8.37
N LEU A 221 -12.04 -3.57 -7.09
CA LEU A 221 -12.62 -2.34 -6.54
C LEU A 221 -11.85 -1.10 -6.99
N TRP A 222 -10.52 -1.16 -7.02
CA TRP A 222 -9.72 -0.01 -7.45
C TRP A 222 -9.90 0.35 -8.92
N ARG A 223 -10.21 -0.63 -9.79
CA ARG A 223 -10.52 -0.36 -11.20
C ARG A 223 -11.94 0.19 -11.35
N ALA A 224 -12.89 -0.35 -10.60
CA ALA A 224 -14.25 0.18 -10.58
C ALA A 224 -14.27 1.64 -10.10
N ALA A 225 -13.49 1.95 -9.06
CA ALA A 225 -13.29 3.30 -8.54
C ALA A 225 -12.63 4.22 -9.57
N LEU A 226 -11.54 3.78 -10.20
CA LEU A 226 -10.86 4.59 -11.22
C LEU A 226 -11.78 4.88 -12.43
N ARG A 227 -12.58 3.89 -12.85
CA ARG A 227 -13.60 4.07 -13.89
C ARG A 227 -14.64 5.12 -13.49
N ASP A 228 -15.23 5.00 -12.31
CA ASP A 228 -16.20 6.00 -11.81
C ASP A 228 -15.58 7.41 -11.74
N VAL A 229 -14.34 7.53 -11.29
CA VAL A 229 -13.60 8.81 -11.27
C VAL A 229 -13.43 9.38 -12.68
N HIS A 230 -13.14 8.54 -13.67
CA HIS A 230 -13.03 8.95 -15.08
C HIS A 230 -14.38 9.38 -15.65
N ASP A 231 -15.45 8.61 -15.40
CA ASP A 231 -16.82 8.90 -15.85
C ASP A 231 -17.34 10.25 -15.30
N ARG A 232 -16.79 10.70 -14.17
CA ARG A 232 -17.06 12.01 -13.55
C ARG A 232 -16.31 13.19 -14.19
N GLY A 233 -15.45 12.92 -15.19
CA GLY A 233 -14.67 13.93 -15.92
C GLY A 233 -13.25 14.10 -15.41
N VAL A 234 -12.77 13.25 -14.50
CA VAL A 234 -11.36 13.28 -14.05
C VAL A 234 -10.53 12.35 -14.92
N ALA A 235 -10.03 12.88 -16.04
CA ALA A 235 -9.33 12.09 -17.05
C ALA A 235 -8.02 11.45 -16.54
N ASP A 236 -7.28 12.15 -15.69
CA ASP A 236 -6.01 11.72 -15.14
C ASP A 236 -6.08 11.70 -13.61
N ALA A 237 -6.21 10.49 -13.06
CA ALA A 237 -6.30 10.23 -11.63
C ALA A 237 -5.39 9.06 -11.26
N GLU A 238 -4.55 9.28 -10.25
CA GLU A 238 -3.62 8.28 -9.74
C GLU A 238 -4.08 7.80 -8.37
N LEU A 239 -4.18 6.48 -8.16
CA LEU A 239 -4.37 5.92 -6.84
C LEU A 239 -3.07 6.10 -6.04
N ILE A 240 -3.14 6.87 -4.96
CA ILE A 240 -1.96 7.19 -4.13
C ILE A 240 -2.00 6.54 -2.75
N GLY A 241 -3.16 6.00 -2.32
CA GLY A 241 -3.25 5.29 -1.06
C GLY A 241 -4.67 5.07 -0.56
N TRP A 242 -4.80 5.02 0.76
CA TRP A 242 -6.05 4.77 1.48
C TRP A 242 -6.37 5.95 2.40
N ALA A 243 -7.63 6.36 2.42
CA ALA A 243 -8.19 7.31 3.38
C ALA A 243 -9.33 6.63 4.17
N GLY A 244 -9.49 6.93 5.45
CA GLY A 244 -10.62 6.41 6.23
C GLY A 244 -10.22 5.84 7.59
N GLY A 245 -11.00 4.86 8.06
CA GLY A 245 -10.95 4.30 9.40
C GLY A 245 -9.53 4.09 9.91
N ILE A 246 -9.30 4.61 11.12
CA ILE A 246 -8.02 4.54 11.82
C ILE A 246 -7.68 3.05 12.00
N ARG A 247 -8.70 2.23 12.28
CA ARG A 247 -8.61 0.77 12.33
C ARG A 247 -9.22 0.06 11.11
N ALA A 248 -8.73 -1.14 10.82
CA ALA A 248 -9.10 -1.97 9.68
C ALA A 248 -10.40 -2.76 9.89
N ASP A 249 -10.82 -2.95 11.14
CA ASP A 249 -12.11 -3.56 11.52
C ASP A 249 -13.29 -2.57 11.46
N GLU A 250 -13.03 -1.27 11.31
CA GLU A 250 -14.06 -0.24 11.20
C GLU A 250 -14.59 -0.14 9.76
N ALA A 251 -15.93 -0.16 9.63
CA ALA A 251 -16.64 -0.04 8.36
C ALA A 251 -16.66 1.42 7.86
N ALA A 252 -15.52 1.93 7.41
CA ALA A 252 -15.44 3.17 6.64
C ALA A 252 -14.06 3.35 6.02
N GLY A 253 -14.01 3.51 4.70
CA GLY A 253 -12.82 4.03 4.05
C GLY A 253 -13.00 4.21 2.55
N ALA A 254 -12.02 4.87 1.97
CA ALA A 254 -12.02 5.31 0.60
C ALA A 254 -10.64 5.08 -0.01
N LEU A 255 -10.64 4.73 -1.29
CA LEU A 255 -9.45 4.79 -2.10
C LEU A 255 -9.07 6.25 -2.33
N LEU A 256 -7.83 6.61 -2.02
CA LEU A 256 -7.33 7.97 -2.14
C LEU A 256 -6.71 8.16 -3.52
N PHE A 257 -7.33 9.00 -4.33
CA PHE A 257 -6.83 9.40 -5.64
C PHE A 257 -6.30 10.83 -5.62
N ARG A 258 -5.28 11.08 -6.43
CA ARG A 258 -4.83 12.42 -6.79
C ARG A 258 -5.19 12.66 -8.26
N ALA A 259 -6.03 13.65 -8.51
CA ALA A 259 -6.33 14.13 -9.85
C ALA A 259 -5.20 15.04 -10.35
N ALA A 260 -4.95 15.04 -11.66
CA ALA A 260 -4.10 16.04 -12.31
C ALA A 260 -4.86 17.34 -12.66
N LEU A 261 -6.19 17.31 -12.66
CA LEU A 261 -7.04 18.42 -13.10
C LEU A 261 -7.12 19.56 -12.09
N ALA A 262 -6.87 20.78 -12.59
CA ALA A 262 -7.15 22.05 -11.93
C ALA A 262 -8.40 22.76 -12.51
N ASP A 263 -9.00 22.23 -13.58
CA ASP A 263 -10.01 22.95 -14.35
C ASP A 263 -11.43 22.41 -14.10
N ALA A 264 -12.18 23.14 -13.28
CA ALA A 264 -13.55 22.79 -12.88
C ALA A 264 -14.54 22.70 -14.06
N GLY A 265 -14.20 23.28 -15.22
CA GLY A 265 -15.01 23.22 -16.44
C GLY A 265 -15.09 21.86 -17.13
N ALA A 266 -14.23 20.90 -16.75
CA ALA A 266 -14.19 19.55 -17.32
C ALA A 266 -15.01 18.51 -16.53
N LEU A 267 -15.56 18.89 -15.37
CA LEU A 267 -16.33 17.97 -14.53
C LEU A 267 -17.72 17.73 -15.11
N ALA A 268 -18.25 16.51 -14.94
CA ALA A 268 -19.64 16.24 -15.25
C ALA A 268 -20.56 17.14 -14.38
N ALA A 269 -21.71 17.54 -14.92
CA ALA A 269 -22.59 18.57 -14.34
C ALA A 269 -23.05 18.29 -12.89
N GLU A 270 -23.00 17.03 -12.46
CA GLU A 270 -23.42 16.57 -11.13
C GLU A 270 -22.29 16.59 -10.09
N ASN A 271 -21.06 16.91 -10.47
CA ASN A 271 -19.91 16.92 -9.56
C ASN A 271 -19.46 18.34 -9.22
N ARG A 272 -18.91 18.49 -8.01
CA ARG A 272 -18.38 19.75 -7.49
C ARG A 272 -17.06 19.50 -6.79
N VAL A 273 -16.27 20.56 -6.63
CA VAL A 273 -15.02 20.55 -5.88
C VAL A 273 -15.23 21.40 -4.62
N ILE A 274 -14.96 20.81 -3.46
CA ILE A 274 -15.07 21.49 -2.16
C ILE A 274 -13.70 21.57 -1.49
N SER A 275 -13.45 22.63 -0.72
CA SER A 275 -12.21 22.74 0.06
C SER A 275 -12.20 21.73 1.21
N THR A 276 -11.07 21.06 1.39
CA THR A 276 -10.83 20.05 2.44
C THR A 276 -10.55 20.68 3.79
#